data_AF-A0A8H5JV23-F1
#
_entry.id   AF-A0A8H5JV23-F1
#
_cell.length_a   1.000
_cell.length_b   1.000
_cell.length_c   1.000
_cell.angle_alpha   90.00
_cell.angle_beta   90.00
_cell.angle_gamma   90.00
#
_symmetry.space_group_name_H-M   'P 1'
#
loop_
_entity.id
_entity.type
_entity.pdbx_description
1 polymer ?
#
loop_
_entity_poly.entity_id
_entity_poly.type
_entity_poly.pdbx_seq_one_letter_code
_entity_poly.pdbx_strand_id
1 'polypeptide(L)'
;MGSTVATPSMRVLVCPSGFKGSLQPNEAADCIEAGILAVEPNASVRKVPLVDGGEGFTQAIVTATCGSMHRVHVVGPVGEEVTSFFGVLGRKDDEPTTAVLEMAAAAGLSLVPPNRRDPGKTTTFGVGQLILTALDAGATRILIGCGDSGTCDGGAGMLQAFGARLFDTRGRLLPLAGGGESLLDLGSIDLTWVDKRVLKAKIDVAANWHNVLCGPGGVANVFGPQKGSTPEQAAHLSLAMENLADVAAGILCDKNVRLTPGGGASGGLGTGLRLVGATLKPRYEVIMKYINLHSIFDDCDLVLTAEGGIDDQTPRGKIPAEVARLAKKHGLPVIAIAGTIGQGASVNYDIGIDAFTCIIQRPMSLDDAVLEAEKLTLPSSANMCCGGGGSKRKHRGGGGGGGAMINSLAYGQAMGFQAPPPSPSRFSSKSKRISHIKVEATARQLQDTGAQAWDQSFFGASNGFRKGKSRHRASQGSDASRHSNFGSNGSIRSTTPTNPWPQPLPQSTFVGVPSREMPTQIPTFRGKLKASKAGLNGMAQTAGGFAEYGHQVSVAATQAASSWGDAGRQWNAGKRRKGFF
;
A
#
# COMPACT_ATOMS: atom_id res chain seq x y z
N MET A 1 -40.85 36.17 7.80
CA MET A 1 -40.43 35.14 8.77
C MET A 1 -39.02 34.74 8.42
N GLY A 2 -38.03 35.22 9.17
CA GLY A 2 -36.64 34.82 8.96
C GLY A 2 -36.48 33.38 9.43
N SER A 3 -36.15 32.47 8.51
CA SER A 3 -35.72 31.12 8.85
C SER A 3 -34.43 31.25 9.66
N THR A 4 -34.53 31.10 10.98
CA THR A 4 -33.36 30.88 11.83
C THR A 4 -32.80 29.52 11.46
N VAL A 5 -31.76 29.49 10.63
CA VAL A 5 -30.94 28.30 10.42
C VAL A 5 -30.44 27.90 11.81
N ALA A 6 -30.95 26.79 12.34
CA ALA A 6 -30.54 26.28 13.63
C ALA A 6 -29.03 26.03 13.57
N THR A 7 -28.26 26.65 14.47
CA THR A 7 -26.83 26.36 14.60
C THR A 7 -26.66 24.89 14.97
N PRO A 8 -25.79 24.14 14.26
CA PRO A 8 -25.61 22.72 14.52
C PRO A 8 -25.16 22.49 15.97
N SER A 9 -25.69 21.44 16.59
CA SER A 9 -25.36 21.03 17.97
C SER A 9 -23.94 20.51 18.10
N MET A 10 -23.38 19.98 17.00
CA MET A 10 -22.04 19.41 16.89
C MET A 10 -21.54 19.49 15.45
N ARG A 11 -20.27 19.86 15.25
CA ARG A 11 -19.64 19.87 13.92
C ARG A 11 -18.57 18.80 13.85
N VAL A 12 -18.76 17.83 12.96
CA VAL A 12 -17.94 16.62 12.89
C VAL A 12 -17.22 16.56 11.56
N LEU A 13 -15.90 16.44 11.63
CA LEU A 13 -15.07 16.19 10.47
C LEU A 13 -14.83 14.69 10.33
N VAL A 14 -15.18 14.12 9.17
CA VAL A 14 -15.08 12.68 8.90
C VAL A 14 -14.02 12.47 7.82
N CYS A 15 -12.84 11.98 8.23
CA CYS A 15 -11.66 11.73 7.39
C CYS A 15 -11.25 10.24 7.36
N PRO A 16 -12.09 9.34 6.85
CA PRO A 16 -11.78 7.93 6.79
C PRO A 16 -10.79 7.62 5.66
N SER A 17 -10.01 6.57 5.88
CA SER A 17 -9.48 5.75 4.79
C SER A 17 -10.41 4.56 4.54
N GLY A 18 -10.33 4.00 3.33
CA GLY A 18 -11.08 2.81 2.98
C GLY A 18 -10.65 1.59 3.80
N PHE A 19 -11.55 0.62 3.93
CA PHE A 19 -11.26 -0.68 4.52
C PHE A 19 -10.79 -1.57 3.37
N LYS A 20 -9.48 -1.85 3.33
CA LYS A 20 -8.86 -2.55 2.19
C LYS A 20 -9.61 -3.85 1.85
N GLY A 21 -10.03 -3.97 0.59
CA GLY A 21 -10.80 -5.11 0.09
C GLY A 21 -12.28 -5.13 0.52
N SER A 22 -12.78 -4.08 1.15
CA SER A 22 -14.14 -3.93 1.67
C SER A 22 -14.71 -2.56 1.28
N LEU A 23 -14.87 -1.61 2.22
CA LEU A 23 -15.42 -0.28 1.95
C LEU A 23 -14.40 0.68 1.32
N GLN A 24 -14.81 1.38 0.27
CA GLN A 24 -14.09 2.53 -0.25
C GLN A 24 -14.14 3.72 0.74
N PRO A 25 -13.19 4.66 0.69
CA PRO A 25 -13.17 5.82 1.59
C PRO A 25 -14.49 6.60 1.64
N ASN A 26 -15.16 6.76 0.48
CA ASN A 26 -16.45 7.46 0.39
C ASN A 26 -17.56 6.68 1.11
N GLU A 27 -17.64 5.37 0.89
CA GLU A 27 -18.64 4.50 1.51
C GLU A 27 -18.46 4.46 3.03
N ALA A 28 -17.21 4.40 3.49
CA ALA A 28 -16.89 4.53 4.91
C ALA A 28 -17.34 5.89 5.47
N ALA A 29 -17.13 6.98 4.74
CA ALA A 29 -17.57 8.32 5.16
C ALA A 29 -19.10 8.42 5.25
N ASP A 30 -19.81 7.83 4.29
CA ASP A 30 -21.28 7.77 4.25
C ASP A 30 -21.84 6.95 5.43
N CYS A 31 -21.24 5.79 5.72
CA CYS A 31 -21.63 4.97 6.87
C CYS A 31 -21.41 5.69 8.19
N ILE A 32 -20.29 6.40 8.32
CA ILE A 32 -19.96 7.15 9.54
C ILE A 32 -20.93 8.31 9.71
N GLU A 33 -21.20 9.08 8.66
CA GLU A 33 -22.20 10.15 8.66
C GLU A 33 -23.59 9.64 9.05
N ALA A 34 -24.05 8.53 8.46
CA ALA A 34 -25.33 7.94 8.78
C ALA A 34 -25.44 7.57 10.28
N GLY A 35 -24.39 7.00 10.86
CA GLY A 35 -24.39 6.67 12.29
C GLY A 35 -24.32 7.89 13.20
N ILE A 36 -23.61 8.96 12.81
CA ILE A 36 -23.63 10.24 13.53
C ILE A 36 -25.05 10.81 13.54
N LEU A 37 -25.68 10.92 12.37
CA LEU A 37 -27.00 11.53 12.21
C LEU A 37 -28.13 10.69 12.84
N ALA A 38 -27.93 9.38 13.01
CA ALA A 38 -28.87 8.52 13.73
C ALA A 38 -28.98 8.87 15.24
N VAL A 39 -27.91 9.43 15.82
CA VAL A 39 -27.83 9.79 17.25
C VAL A 39 -27.99 11.28 17.46
N GLU A 40 -27.38 12.09 16.59
CA GLU A 40 -27.43 13.56 16.63
C GLU A 40 -27.92 14.09 15.27
N PRO A 41 -29.24 14.17 15.06
CA PRO A 41 -29.82 14.57 13.77
C PRO A 41 -29.47 15.99 13.33
N ASN A 42 -29.07 16.86 14.26
CA ASN A 42 -28.70 18.25 13.97
C ASN A 42 -27.18 18.46 13.84
N ALA A 43 -26.38 17.38 13.80
CA ALA A 43 -24.96 17.46 13.57
C ALA A 43 -24.67 17.99 12.14
N SER A 44 -23.64 18.83 12.02
CA SER A 44 -23.07 19.19 10.73
C SER A 44 -21.89 18.26 10.45
N VAL A 45 -21.98 17.45 9.40
CA VAL A 45 -20.93 16.50 9.02
C VAL A 45 -20.21 17.00 7.77
N ARG A 46 -18.89 17.15 7.86
CA ARG A 46 -18.03 17.41 6.70
C ARG A 46 -17.21 16.17 6.40
N LYS A 47 -17.48 15.53 5.26
CA LYS A 47 -16.77 14.34 4.79
C LYS A 47 -15.56 14.74 3.94
N VAL A 48 -14.38 14.25 4.31
CA VAL A 48 -13.13 14.37 3.54
C VAL A 48 -12.48 12.99 3.46
N PRO A 49 -13.01 12.10 2.62
CA PRO A 49 -12.46 10.76 2.43
C PRO A 49 -11.03 10.84 1.90
N LEU A 50 -10.12 10.05 2.49
CA LEU A 50 -8.69 10.07 2.19
C LEU A 50 -8.26 8.75 1.54
N VAL A 51 -7.48 8.88 0.48
CA VAL A 51 -7.00 7.78 -0.38
C VAL A 51 -5.50 7.65 -0.21
N ASP A 52 -4.96 6.45 0.01
CA ASP A 52 -3.54 6.25 0.36
C ASP A 52 -2.62 6.07 -0.87
N GLY A 53 -3.01 6.57 -2.04
CA GLY A 53 -2.29 6.35 -3.30
C GLY A 53 -2.62 5.03 -3.99
N GLY A 54 -3.52 4.21 -3.42
CA GLY A 54 -4.08 3.01 -4.02
C GLY A 54 -5.32 3.28 -4.88
N GLU A 55 -6.27 2.35 -4.85
CA GLU A 55 -7.52 2.44 -5.60
C GLU A 55 -8.32 3.70 -5.22
N GLY A 56 -8.86 4.40 -6.23
CA GLY A 56 -9.67 5.61 -6.04
C GLY A 56 -8.84 6.89 -5.85
N PHE A 57 -7.51 6.80 -5.80
CA PHE A 57 -6.62 7.95 -5.66
C PHE A 57 -6.80 8.99 -6.77
N THR A 58 -6.86 8.52 -8.02
CA THR A 58 -7.01 9.35 -9.21
C THR A 58 -8.32 10.11 -9.17
N GLN A 59 -9.42 9.40 -8.88
CA GLN A 59 -10.75 9.99 -8.83
C GLN A 59 -10.86 11.06 -7.75
N ALA A 60 -10.31 10.80 -6.56
CA ALA A 60 -10.35 11.75 -5.46
C ALA A 60 -9.65 13.07 -5.81
N ILE A 61 -8.44 13.01 -6.40
CA ILE A 61 -7.69 14.21 -6.77
C ILE A 61 -8.34 14.94 -7.96
N VAL A 62 -8.86 14.22 -8.95
CA VAL A 62 -9.61 14.83 -10.05
C VAL A 62 -10.84 15.57 -9.54
N THR A 63 -11.63 14.95 -8.66
CA THR A 63 -12.79 15.61 -8.04
C THR A 63 -12.37 16.83 -7.24
N ALA A 64 -11.33 16.72 -6.40
CA ALA A 64 -10.85 17.83 -5.57
C ALA A 64 -10.34 19.03 -6.38
N THR A 65 -9.88 18.80 -7.61
CA THR A 65 -9.35 19.83 -8.51
C THR A 65 -10.33 20.25 -9.59
N CYS A 66 -11.55 19.69 -9.62
CA CYS A 66 -12.51 19.87 -10.72
C CYS A 66 -11.92 19.53 -12.11
N GLY A 67 -11.12 18.45 -12.17
CA GLY A 67 -10.48 17.96 -13.37
C GLY A 67 -11.37 17.07 -14.25
N SER A 68 -10.74 16.26 -15.11
CA SER A 68 -11.42 15.33 -16.00
C SER A 68 -10.81 13.92 -15.94
N MET A 69 -11.65 12.89 -16.11
CA MET A 69 -11.23 11.49 -16.18
C MET A 69 -11.20 11.02 -17.64
N HIS A 70 -10.21 10.20 -17.98
CA HIS A 70 -9.99 9.66 -19.32
C HIS A 70 -9.86 8.14 -19.23
N ARG A 71 -10.74 7.40 -19.94
CA ARG A 71 -10.71 5.94 -20.01
C ARG A 71 -9.83 5.47 -21.15
N VAL A 72 -9.07 4.42 -20.91
CA VAL A 72 -8.11 3.86 -21.87
C VAL A 72 -8.02 2.34 -21.72
N HIS A 73 -7.41 1.68 -22.70
CA HIS A 73 -7.13 0.25 -22.67
C HIS A 73 -5.62 0.05 -22.54
N VAL A 74 -5.20 -0.80 -21.60
CA VAL A 74 -3.78 -1.12 -21.34
C VAL A 74 -3.63 -2.60 -21.02
N VAL A 75 -2.39 -3.09 -21.08
CA VAL A 75 -2.04 -4.45 -20.67
C VAL A 75 -2.15 -4.54 -19.15
N GLY A 76 -3.03 -5.40 -18.67
CA GLY A 76 -3.21 -5.73 -17.26
C GLY A 76 -2.06 -6.53 -16.67
N PRO A 77 -2.09 -6.80 -15.35
CA PRO A 77 -0.97 -7.43 -14.65
C PRO A 77 -0.70 -8.87 -15.10
N VAL A 78 -1.66 -9.54 -15.74
CA VAL A 78 -1.52 -10.92 -16.22
C VAL A 78 -1.33 -11.02 -17.74
N GLY A 79 -1.05 -9.89 -18.42
CA GLY A 79 -0.80 -9.81 -19.85
C GLY A 79 -2.05 -9.62 -20.73
N GLU A 80 -3.24 -9.75 -20.15
CA GLU A 80 -4.52 -9.50 -20.83
C GLU A 80 -4.89 -8.02 -20.78
N GLU A 81 -5.58 -7.52 -21.80
CA GLU A 81 -6.03 -6.14 -21.82
C GLU A 81 -7.08 -5.85 -20.74
N VAL A 82 -6.95 -4.71 -20.07
CA VAL A 82 -7.91 -4.21 -19.07
C VAL A 82 -8.35 -2.81 -19.43
N THR A 83 -9.60 -2.48 -19.09
CA THR A 83 -10.04 -1.09 -19.11
C THR A 83 -9.45 -0.37 -17.91
N SER A 84 -8.72 0.69 -18.17
CA SER A 84 -8.03 1.51 -17.19
C SER A 84 -8.40 2.98 -17.35
N PHE A 85 -7.76 3.86 -16.60
CA PHE A 85 -8.01 5.29 -16.65
C PHE A 85 -6.83 6.10 -16.11
N PHE A 86 -6.81 7.38 -16.49
CA PHE A 86 -6.04 8.42 -15.84
C PHE A 86 -6.89 9.69 -15.72
N GLY A 87 -6.45 10.62 -14.88
CA GLY A 87 -7.07 11.91 -14.67
C GLY A 87 -6.19 13.04 -15.18
N VAL A 88 -6.80 14.15 -15.57
CA VAL A 88 -6.14 15.44 -15.77
C VAL A 88 -6.69 16.40 -14.74
N LEU A 89 -5.80 17.01 -13.95
CA LEU A 89 -6.20 17.95 -12.90
C LEU A 89 -6.83 19.20 -13.50
N GLY A 90 -7.82 19.75 -12.81
CA GLY A 90 -8.30 21.10 -13.12
C GLY A 90 -7.18 22.09 -12.83
N ARG A 91 -7.01 23.05 -13.74
CA ARG A 91 -5.89 23.99 -13.74
C ARG A 91 -6.35 25.36 -14.16
N LYS A 92 -5.56 26.38 -13.84
CA LYS A 92 -5.65 27.69 -14.51
C LYS A 92 -4.90 27.64 -15.85
N ASP A 93 -5.21 28.57 -16.75
CA ASP A 93 -4.68 28.56 -18.13
C ASP A 93 -3.15 28.63 -18.21
N ASP A 94 -2.50 29.21 -17.20
CA ASP A 94 -1.04 29.38 -17.09
C ASP A 94 -0.31 28.21 -16.43
N GLU A 95 -1.05 27.22 -15.90
CA GLU A 95 -0.46 26.07 -15.20
C GLU A 95 -0.16 24.90 -16.15
N PRO A 96 0.93 24.15 -15.91
CA PRO A 96 1.25 22.97 -16.71
C PRO A 96 0.19 21.88 -16.55
N THR A 97 -0.18 21.22 -17.66
CA THR A 97 -1.06 20.05 -17.64
C THR A 97 -0.46 18.98 -16.73
N THR A 98 -1.19 18.66 -15.65
CA THR A 98 -0.81 17.63 -14.70
C THR A 98 -1.76 16.46 -14.85
N ALA A 99 -1.22 15.30 -15.24
CA ALA A 99 -1.96 14.05 -15.16
C ALA A 99 -1.82 13.45 -13.76
N VAL A 100 -2.87 12.80 -13.29
CA VAL A 100 -2.86 11.95 -12.11
C VAL A 100 -3.26 10.55 -12.52
N LEU A 101 -2.59 9.54 -11.99
CA LEU A 101 -2.92 8.14 -12.25
C LEU A 101 -2.60 7.30 -11.01
N GLU A 102 -3.23 6.14 -10.90
CA GLU A 102 -2.93 5.13 -9.90
C GLU A 102 -2.44 3.87 -10.59
N MET A 103 -1.34 3.29 -10.09
CA MET A 103 -0.79 2.08 -10.71
C MET A 103 -1.76 0.90 -10.62
N ALA A 104 -2.64 0.90 -9.61
CA ALA A 104 -3.65 -0.13 -9.39
C ALA A 104 -4.64 -0.25 -10.55
N ALA A 105 -4.93 0.86 -11.26
CA ALA A 105 -5.84 0.84 -12.41
C ALA A 105 -5.29 0.04 -13.60
N ALA A 106 -3.98 -0.23 -13.66
CA ALA A 106 -3.35 -1.05 -14.70
C ALA A 106 -2.73 -2.34 -14.17
N ALA A 107 -2.28 -2.35 -12.92
CA ALA A 107 -1.51 -3.44 -12.33
C ALA A 107 -1.88 -3.71 -10.86
N GLY A 108 -3.13 -3.44 -10.49
CA GLY A 108 -3.68 -3.68 -9.16
C GLY A 108 -3.94 -5.16 -8.86
N LEU A 109 -3.96 -5.52 -7.57
CA LEU A 109 -4.24 -6.88 -7.11
C LEU A 109 -5.68 -7.30 -7.44
N SER A 110 -6.63 -6.36 -7.47
CA SER A 110 -8.02 -6.58 -7.89
C SER A 110 -8.15 -7.01 -9.35
N LEU A 111 -7.15 -6.69 -10.19
CA LEU A 111 -7.08 -7.11 -11.60
C LEU A 111 -6.43 -8.48 -11.79
N VAL A 112 -5.97 -9.14 -10.71
CA VAL A 112 -5.34 -10.46 -10.77
C VAL A 112 -6.32 -11.51 -10.25
N PRO A 113 -6.84 -12.41 -11.13
CA PRO A 113 -7.67 -13.52 -10.69
C PRO A 113 -6.98 -14.34 -9.60
N PRO A 114 -7.70 -14.81 -8.55
CA PRO A 114 -7.07 -15.52 -7.43
C PRO A 114 -6.21 -16.71 -7.84
N ASN A 115 -6.61 -17.45 -8.87
CA ASN A 115 -5.88 -18.60 -9.42
C ASN A 115 -4.67 -18.22 -10.31
N ARG A 116 -4.44 -16.91 -10.54
CA ARG A 116 -3.32 -16.36 -11.33
C ARG A 116 -2.47 -15.37 -10.53
N ARG A 117 -2.65 -15.33 -9.21
CA ARG A 117 -1.84 -14.55 -8.27
C ARG A 117 -0.44 -15.13 -8.20
N ASP A 118 0.44 -14.61 -9.04
CA ASP A 118 1.83 -15.02 -9.17
C ASP A 118 2.71 -13.77 -9.39
N PRO A 119 3.28 -13.19 -8.33
CA PRO A 119 4.10 -11.98 -8.44
C PRO A 119 5.42 -12.20 -9.20
N GLY A 120 5.80 -13.45 -9.44
CA GLY A 120 6.89 -13.81 -10.35
C GLY A 120 6.57 -13.55 -11.81
N LYS A 121 5.28 -13.57 -12.18
CA LYS A 121 4.80 -13.40 -13.58
C LYS A 121 4.04 -12.11 -13.83
N THR A 122 3.48 -11.47 -12.81
CA THR A 122 2.68 -10.27 -13.02
C THR A 122 3.54 -9.05 -13.38
N THR A 123 3.02 -8.19 -14.25
CA THR A 123 3.78 -7.13 -14.92
C THR A 123 3.21 -5.72 -14.67
N THR A 124 4.09 -4.72 -14.64
CA THR A 124 3.74 -3.29 -14.62
C THR A 124 3.67 -2.65 -16.01
N PHE A 125 3.71 -3.44 -17.09
CA PHE A 125 3.73 -2.93 -18.48
C PHE A 125 2.60 -1.92 -18.77
N GLY A 126 1.36 -2.20 -18.35
CA GLY A 126 0.24 -1.27 -18.51
C GLY A 126 0.40 0.04 -17.76
N VAL A 127 1.15 0.08 -16.65
CA VAL A 127 1.47 1.34 -15.95
C VAL A 127 2.32 2.24 -16.85
N GLY A 128 3.27 1.67 -17.59
CA GLY A 128 4.05 2.42 -18.56
C GLY A 128 3.20 2.93 -19.72
N GLN A 129 2.26 2.12 -20.21
CA GLN A 129 1.29 2.54 -21.24
C GLN A 129 0.38 3.68 -20.75
N LEU A 130 -0.10 3.64 -19.50
CA LEU A 130 -0.86 4.75 -18.90
C LEU A 130 -0.07 6.05 -18.87
N ILE A 131 1.19 6.00 -18.43
CA ILE A 131 2.08 7.16 -18.37
C ILE A 131 2.29 7.73 -19.78
N LEU A 132 2.58 6.89 -20.78
CA LEU A 132 2.72 7.34 -22.17
C LEU A 132 1.44 7.96 -22.71
N THR A 133 0.29 7.38 -22.40
CA THR A 133 -1.02 7.91 -22.84
C THR A 133 -1.33 9.27 -22.20
N ALA A 134 -0.96 9.45 -20.93
CA ALA A 134 -1.06 10.75 -20.26
C ALA A 134 -0.13 11.80 -20.91
N LEU A 135 1.07 11.41 -21.34
CA LEU A 135 1.98 12.29 -22.09
C LEU A 135 1.44 12.61 -23.50
N ASP A 136 0.78 11.66 -24.16
CA ASP A 136 0.09 11.88 -25.43
C ASP A 136 -1.07 12.89 -25.28
N ALA A 137 -1.73 12.88 -24.13
CA ALA A 137 -2.73 13.89 -23.74
C ALA A 137 -2.12 15.26 -23.35
N GLY A 138 -0.81 15.45 -23.54
CA GLY A 138 -0.12 16.72 -23.32
C GLY A 138 0.29 16.99 -21.87
N ALA A 139 0.25 15.98 -20.99
CA ALA A 139 0.77 16.14 -19.64
C ALA A 139 2.27 16.40 -19.65
N THR A 140 2.72 17.35 -18.84
CA THR A 140 4.15 17.62 -18.59
C THR A 140 4.54 17.36 -17.14
N ARG A 141 3.54 17.18 -16.29
CA ARG A 141 3.67 16.69 -14.91
C ARG A 141 2.79 15.48 -14.74
N ILE A 142 3.29 14.50 -14.00
CA ILE A 142 2.55 13.26 -13.71
C ILE A 142 2.62 13.03 -12.20
N LEU A 143 1.45 12.80 -11.61
CA LEU A 143 1.32 12.34 -10.25
C LEU A 143 0.88 10.88 -10.25
N ILE A 144 1.65 10.01 -9.59
CA ILE A 144 1.40 8.57 -9.57
C ILE A 144 1.10 8.10 -8.15
N GLY A 145 -0.08 7.53 -7.94
CA GLY A 145 -0.43 6.76 -6.75
C GLY A 145 0.19 5.37 -6.79
N CYS A 146 0.97 5.02 -5.75
CA CYS A 146 1.50 3.67 -5.54
C CYS A 146 0.85 2.99 -4.32
N GLY A 147 -0.19 2.21 -4.59
CA GLY A 147 -0.87 1.33 -3.64
C GLY A 147 -1.49 0.14 -4.37
N ASP A 148 -1.96 -0.84 -3.58
CA ASP A 148 -2.80 -1.97 -4.03
C ASP A 148 -2.31 -2.76 -5.25
N SER A 149 -0.99 -2.81 -5.46
CA SER A 149 -0.33 -3.49 -6.58
C SER A 149 -0.53 -5.02 -6.53
N GLY A 150 -0.76 -5.63 -7.69
CA GLY A 150 -0.71 -7.07 -7.93
C GLY A 150 0.65 -7.59 -8.41
N THR A 151 1.69 -6.75 -8.41
CA THR A 151 2.99 -7.01 -9.06
C THR A 151 4.18 -6.98 -8.11
N CYS A 152 5.28 -7.61 -8.51
CA CYS A 152 6.59 -7.51 -7.84
C CYS A 152 7.74 -7.52 -8.86
N ASP A 153 7.56 -6.82 -9.98
CA ASP A 153 8.51 -6.79 -11.10
C ASP A 153 9.50 -5.63 -11.06
N GLY A 154 9.59 -4.89 -9.94
CA GLY A 154 10.52 -3.77 -9.83
C GLY A 154 10.25 -2.57 -10.75
N GLY A 155 9.10 -2.55 -11.44
CA GLY A 155 8.84 -1.60 -12.52
C GLY A 155 9.48 -1.98 -13.86
N ALA A 156 10.00 -3.20 -14.00
CA ALA A 156 10.63 -3.67 -15.23
C ALA A 156 9.69 -3.64 -16.44
N GLY A 157 8.45 -4.11 -16.27
CA GLY A 157 7.44 -4.04 -17.33
C GLY A 157 7.16 -2.59 -17.75
N MET A 158 7.00 -1.68 -16.78
CA MET A 158 6.82 -0.25 -17.06
C MET A 158 8.01 0.34 -17.83
N LEU A 159 9.25 0.04 -17.43
CA LEU A 159 10.45 0.51 -18.13
C LEU A 159 10.51 0.00 -19.58
N GLN A 160 10.18 -1.28 -19.79
CA GLN A 160 10.10 -1.85 -21.13
C GLN A 160 9.02 -1.19 -21.99
N ALA A 161 7.86 -0.84 -21.41
CA ALA A 161 6.82 -0.09 -22.12
C ALA A 161 7.31 1.30 -22.57
N PHE A 162 8.20 1.95 -21.80
CA PHE A 162 8.83 3.19 -22.23
C PHE A 162 9.86 3.03 -23.35
N GLY A 163 10.29 1.81 -23.64
CA GLY A 163 11.34 1.50 -24.61
C GLY A 163 12.68 1.07 -24.00
N ALA A 164 12.80 0.98 -22.67
CA ALA A 164 14.02 0.49 -22.04
C ALA A 164 14.28 -0.98 -22.43
N ARG A 165 15.57 -1.34 -22.53
CA ARG A 165 16.01 -2.70 -22.80
C ARG A 165 16.71 -3.26 -21.57
N LEU A 166 16.20 -4.39 -21.07
CA LEU A 166 16.77 -5.08 -19.92
C LEU A 166 17.50 -6.31 -20.43
N PHE A 167 18.74 -6.50 -19.99
CA PHE A 167 19.57 -7.61 -20.42
C PHE A 167 19.93 -8.51 -19.25
N ASP A 168 20.01 -9.81 -19.51
CA ASP A 168 20.56 -10.77 -18.56
C ASP A 168 22.09 -10.63 -18.41
N THR A 169 22.66 -11.34 -17.46
CA THR A 169 24.12 -11.42 -17.23
C THR A 169 24.92 -11.97 -18.43
N ARG A 170 24.26 -12.54 -19.44
CA ARG A 170 24.85 -13.03 -20.68
C ARG A 170 24.67 -12.05 -21.85
N GLY A 171 24.09 -10.87 -21.60
CA GLY A 171 23.85 -9.84 -22.63
C GLY A 171 22.65 -10.11 -23.54
N ARG A 172 21.75 -11.04 -23.17
CA ARG A 172 20.53 -11.33 -23.93
C ARG A 172 19.37 -10.53 -23.35
N LEU A 173 18.43 -10.11 -24.19
CA LEU A 173 17.24 -9.39 -23.73
C LEU A 173 16.42 -10.27 -22.78
N LEU A 174 16.00 -9.69 -21.65
CA LEU A 174 14.99 -10.28 -20.79
C LEU A 174 13.63 -10.32 -21.52
N PRO A 175 12.75 -11.29 -21.21
CA PRO A 175 11.41 -11.35 -21.77
C PRO A 175 10.64 -10.05 -21.55
N LEU A 176 9.88 -9.63 -22.56
CA LEU A 176 8.97 -8.51 -22.45
C LEU A 176 7.90 -8.84 -21.40
N ALA A 177 7.67 -7.93 -20.45
CA ALA A 177 6.69 -8.09 -19.38
C ALA A 177 6.85 -9.41 -18.60
N GLY A 178 8.09 -9.87 -18.40
CA GLY A 178 8.40 -11.19 -17.82
C GLY A 178 8.15 -11.36 -16.31
N GLY A 179 7.63 -10.34 -15.62
CA GLY A 179 7.38 -10.36 -14.18
C GLY A 179 8.64 -10.33 -13.31
N GLY A 180 8.46 -10.45 -11.98
CA GLY A 180 9.56 -10.32 -11.02
C GLY A 180 10.64 -11.40 -11.11
N GLU A 181 10.29 -12.63 -11.49
CA GLU A 181 11.29 -13.71 -11.61
C GLU A 181 12.26 -13.47 -12.77
N SER A 182 11.85 -12.72 -13.80
CA SER A 182 12.75 -12.35 -14.90
C SER A 182 13.99 -11.56 -14.43
N LEU A 183 13.92 -10.91 -13.27
CA LEU A 183 15.01 -10.11 -12.71
C LEU A 183 16.06 -10.93 -11.96
N LEU A 184 15.86 -12.24 -11.79
CA LEU A 184 16.88 -13.14 -11.20
C LEU A 184 18.17 -13.17 -12.00
N ASP A 185 18.09 -12.97 -13.31
CA ASP A 185 19.24 -12.95 -14.20
C ASP A 185 19.62 -11.54 -14.67
N LEU A 186 18.99 -10.48 -14.14
CA LEU A 186 19.22 -9.10 -14.61
C LEU A 186 20.70 -8.70 -14.48
N GLY A 187 21.32 -8.37 -15.62
CA GLY A 187 22.70 -7.90 -15.69
C GLY A 187 22.84 -6.41 -15.99
N SER A 188 21.95 -5.83 -16.80
CA SER A 188 21.99 -4.38 -17.11
C SER A 188 20.66 -3.84 -17.61
N ILE A 189 20.48 -2.51 -17.51
CA ILE A 189 19.33 -1.76 -18.06
C ILE A 189 19.88 -0.67 -18.98
N ASP A 190 19.42 -0.66 -20.23
CA ASP A 190 19.69 0.38 -21.22
C ASP A 190 18.46 1.28 -21.37
N LEU A 191 18.63 2.57 -21.03
CA LEU A 191 17.59 3.60 -21.11
C LEU A 191 17.67 4.44 -22.39
N THR A 192 18.59 4.13 -23.32
CA THR A 192 18.83 4.94 -24.54
C THR A 192 17.58 5.13 -25.40
N TRP A 193 16.72 4.12 -25.43
CA TRP A 193 15.52 4.07 -26.27
C TRP A 193 14.23 4.48 -25.52
N VAL A 194 14.35 4.91 -24.27
CA VAL A 194 13.22 5.43 -23.50
C VAL A 194 12.65 6.67 -24.17
N ASP A 195 11.31 6.76 -24.27
CA ASP A 195 10.62 7.95 -24.75
C ASP A 195 11.11 9.19 -23.99
N LYS A 196 11.71 10.13 -24.73
CA LYS A 196 12.34 11.33 -24.17
C LYS A 196 11.36 12.21 -23.38
N ARG A 197 10.05 12.10 -23.63
CA ARG A 197 9.03 12.82 -22.87
C ARG A 197 8.96 12.32 -21.43
N VAL A 198 9.15 11.02 -21.19
CA VAL A 198 9.20 10.44 -19.84
C VAL A 198 10.34 11.06 -19.04
N LEU A 199 11.53 11.16 -19.64
CA LEU A 199 12.72 11.72 -18.98
C LEU A 199 12.64 13.23 -18.73
N LYS A 200 11.76 13.94 -19.47
CA LYS A 200 11.55 15.40 -19.33
C LYS A 200 10.39 15.75 -18.41
N ALA A 201 9.42 14.85 -18.28
CA ALA A 201 8.24 15.08 -17.46
C ALA A 201 8.62 15.15 -15.97
N LYS A 202 7.95 16.01 -15.22
CA LYS A 202 8.07 16.00 -13.76
C LYS A 202 7.16 14.91 -13.20
N ILE A 203 7.74 13.81 -12.75
CA ILE A 203 6.98 12.67 -12.21
C ILE A 203 7.13 12.66 -10.68
N ASP A 204 6.02 12.90 -9.98
CA ASP A 204 5.92 12.79 -8.52
C ASP A 204 5.18 11.50 -8.14
N VAL A 205 5.73 10.71 -7.22
CA VAL A 205 5.18 9.39 -6.84
C VAL A 205 4.75 9.41 -5.38
N ALA A 206 3.45 9.19 -5.13
CA ALA A 206 2.89 9.01 -3.80
C ALA A 206 3.14 7.57 -3.33
N ALA A 207 4.18 7.40 -2.52
CA ALA A 207 4.67 6.09 -2.06
C ALA A 207 4.49 5.89 -0.54
N ASN A 208 4.32 4.64 -0.11
CA ASN A 208 4.48 4.30 1.30
C ASN A 208 5.96 4.45 1.64
N TRP A 209 6.28 5.44 2.47
CA TRP A 209 7.66 5.82 2.77
C TRP A 209 8.46 4.71 3.45
N HIS A 210 7.79 3.80 4.17
CA HIS A 210 8.44 2.71 4.89
C HIS A 210 8.75 1.50 3.99
N ASN A 211 8.20 1.44 2.78
CA ASN A 211 8.45 0.33 1.87
C ASN A 211 9.82 0.49 1.20
N VAL A 212 10.73 -0.41 1.54
CA VAL A 212 12.07 -0.51 0.96
C VAL A 212 12.15 -1.66 -0.04
N LEU A 213 13.12 -1.60 -0.95
CA LEU A 213 13.26 -2.57 -2.03
C LEU A 213 13.75 -3.93 -1.51
N CYS A 214 14.75 -3.90 -0.64
CA CYS A 214 15.59 -5.06 -0.29
C CYS A 214 15.64 -5.34 1.22
N GLY A 215 16.28 -6.46 1.57
CA GLY A 215 16.48 -6.90 2.96
C GLY A 215 15.25 -7.55 3.63
N PRO A 216 15.32 -7.83 4.94
CA PRO A 216 14.24 -8.51 5.66
C PRO A 216 12.91 -7.75 5.64
N GLY A 217 12.97 -6.41 5.65
CA GLY A 217 11.81 -5.52 5.47
C GLY A 217 11.50 -5.17 4.01
N GLY A 218 12.14 -5.84 3.04
CA GLY A 218 11.99 -5.59 1.61
C GLY A 218 10.61 -5.99 1.09
N VAL A 219 10.19 -5.32 0.01
CA VAL A 219 8.82 -5.44 -0.53
C VAL A 219 8.43 -6.88 -0.90
N ALA A 220 9.36 -7.67 -1.44
CA ALA A 220 9.10 -9.06 -1.81
C ALA A 220 8.74 -9.92 -0.59
N ASN A 221 9.46 -9.74 0.52
CA ASN A 221 9.25 -10.50 1.75
C ASN A 221 7.97 -10.07 2.48
N VAL A 222 7.72 -8.75 2.56
CA VAL A 222 6.60 -8.20 3.34
C VAL A 222 5.27 -8.32 2.59
N PHE A 223 5.26 -8.08 1.27
CA PHE A 223 4.02 -7.98 0.49
C PHE A 223 3.87 -9.06 -0.59
N GLY A 224 4.84 -9.94 -0.78
CA GLY A 224 4.73 -11.09 -1.67
C GLY A 224 3.60 -12.06 -1.30
N PRO A 225 3.45 -12.47 -0.02
CA PRO A 225 2.47 -13.48 0.37
C PRO A 225 1.02 -13.12 0.00
N GLN A 226 0.60 -11.87 0.26
CA GLN A 226 -0.74 -11.40 -0.12
C GLN A 226 -0.96 -11.34 -1.65
N LYS A 227 0.13 -11.32 -2.44
CA LYS A 227 0.09 -11.35 -3.91
C LYS A 227 0.18 -12.77 -4.47
N GLY A 228 0.30 -13.79 -3.61
CA GLY A 228 0.31 -15.20 -3.98
C GLY A 228 1.66 -15.92 -3.92
N SER A 229 2.74 -15.26 -3.47
CA SER A 229 4.04 -15.94 -3.40
C SER A 229 4.12 -16.95 -2.25
N THR A 230 4.65 -18.14 -2.52
CA THR A 230 5.12 -19.03 -1.44
C THR A 230 6.36 -18.45 -0.76
N PRO A 231 6.77 -18.92 0.43
CA PRO A 231 8.00 -18.48 1.07
C PRO A 231 9.25 -18.64 0.18
N GLU A 232 9.34 -19.74 -0.57
CA GLU A 232 10.44 -20.00 -1.51
C GLU A 232 10.43 -18.99 -2.67
N GLN A 233 9.25 -18.72 -3.22
CA GLN A 233 9.10 -17.74 -4.29
C GLN A 233 9.39 -16.31 -3.79
N ALA A 234 8.99 -15.98 -2.57
CA ALA A 234 9.31 -14.70 -1.94
C ALA A 234 10.84 -14.53 -1.80
N ALA A 235 11.57 -15.58 -1.45
CA ALA A 235 13.03 -15.55 -1.39
C ALA A 235 13.66 -15.32 -2.78
N HIS A 236 13.14 -15.97 -3.83
CA HIS A 236 13.57 -15.71 -5.21
C HIS A 236 13.30 -14.27 -5.64
N LEU A 237 12.10 -13.76 -5.38
CA LEU A 237 11.74 -12.37 -5.67
C LEU A 237 12.61 -11.39 -4.88
N SER A 238 12.94 -11.71 -3.63
CA SER A 238 13.86 -10.90 -2.83
C SER A 238 15.24 -10.83 -3.47
N LEU A 239 15.78 -11.95 -3.99
CA LEU A 239 17.03 -11.95 -4.74
C LEU A 239 16.93 -11.15 -6.05
N ALA A 240 15.80 -11.27 -6.74
CA ALA A 240 15.53 -10.51 -7.96
C ALA A 240 15.52 -8.99 -7.69
N MET A 241 14.99 -8.56 -6.54
CA MET A 241 15.06 -7.15 -6.09
C MET A 241 16.47 -6.71 -5.72
N GLU A 242 17.30 -7.60 -5.14
CA GLU A 242 18.73 -7.31 -4.90
C GLU A 242 19.48 -7.06 -6.22
N ASN A 243 19.26 -7.89 -7.24
CA ASN A 243 19.87 -7.69 -8.56
C ASN A 243 19.44 -6.36 -9.19
N LEU A 244 18.15 -6.04 -9.11
CA LEU A 244 17.65 -4.74 -9.55
C LEU A 244 18.33 -3.60 -8.79
N ALA A 245 18.52 -3.72 -7.47
CA ALA A 245 19.17 -2.71 -6.67
C ALA A 245 20.64 -2.49 -7.08
N ASP A 246 21.37 -3.56 -7.43
CA ASP A 246 22.75 -3.47 -7.91
C ASP A 246 22.86 -2.71 -9.23
N VAL A 247 22.02 -3.07 -10.20
CA VAL A 247 22.01 -2.39 -11.50
C VAL A 247 21.54 -0.93 -11.35
N ALA A 248 20.51 -0.71 -10.55
CA ALA A 248 19.96 0.62 -10.31
C ALA A 248 20.93 1.55 -9.56
N ALA A 249 21.74 1.02 -8.64
CA ALA A 249 22.75 1.80 -7.91
C ALA A 249 23.77 2.45 -8.85
N GLY A 250 24.17 1.75 -9.91
CA GLY A 250 25.06 2.28 -10.94
C GLY A 250 24.40 3.41 -11.75
N ILE A 251 23.16 3.21 -12.18
CA ILE A 251 22.42 4.19 -13.01
C ILE A 251 22.08 5.45 -12.21
N LEU A 252 21.63 5.30 -10.97
CA LEU A 252 21.24 6.40 -10.10
C LEU A 252 22.43 7.08 -9.41
N CYS A 253 23.63 6.50 -9.52
CA CYS A 253 24.81 6.91 -8.74
C CYS A 253 24.52 6.96 -7.23
N ASP A 254 23.72 6.02 -6.73
CA ASP A 254 23.23 5.97 -5.35
C ASP A 254 23.46 4.58 -4.75
N LYS A 255 24.29 4.50 -3.70
CA LYS A 255 24.59 3.23 -3.03
C LYS A 255 23.47 2.74 -2.11
N ASN A 256 22.48 3.59 -1.80
CA ASN A 256 21.42 3.32 -0.84
C ASN A 256 20.10 2.87 -1.50
N VAL A 257 20.10 2.51 -2.79
CA VAL A 257 18.89 2.12 -3.53
C VAL A 257 18.07 1.04 -2.79
N ARG A 258 18.76 0.04 -2.24
CA ARG A 258 18.18 -1.07 -1.46
C ARG A 258 17.21 -0.64 -0.38
N LEU A 259 17.57 0.40 0.37
CA LEU A 259 16.88 0.86 1.56
C LEU A 259 16.29 2.26 1.38
N THR A 260 16.25 2.77 0.14
CA THR A 260 15.68 4.09 -0.11
C THR A 260 14.21 4.09 0.30
N PRO A 261 13.77 5.03 1.16
CA PRO A 261 12.36 5.17 1.54
C PRO A 261 11.45 5.29 0.31
N GLY A 262 10.37 4.50 0.29
CA GLY A 262 9.45 4.41 -0.85
C GLY A 262 9.99 3.66 -2.07
N GLY A 263 11.26 3.25 -2.10
CA GLY A 263 11.85 2.51 -3.24
C GLY A 263 11.21 1.14 -3.48
N GLY A 264 10.65 0.53 -2.43
CA GLY A 264 9.90 -0.71 -2.51
C GLY A 264 8.42 -0.54 -2.85
N ALA A 265 7.92 0.69 -3.04
CA ALA A 265 6.49 0.91 -3.29
C ALA A 265 6.00 0.12 -4.52
N SER A 266 4.81 -0.49 -4.37
CA SER A 266 4.15 -1.28 -5.41
C SER A 266 5.03 -2.33 -6.08
N GLY A 267 5.74 -3.15 -5.27
CA GLY A 267 6.55 -4.25 -5.79
C GLY A 267 7.88 -3.81 -6.40
N GLY A 268 8.44 -2.69 -5.92
CA GLY A 268 9.68 -2.10 -6.43
C GLY A 268 9.48 -1.12 -7.58
N LEU A 269 8.24 -0.87 -8.02
CA LEU A 269 7.89 0.16 -9.01
C LEU A 269 8.46 1.53 -8.63
N GLY A 270 8.51 1.87 -7.34
CA GLY A 270 9.15 3.10 -6.86
C GLY A 270 10.61 3.23 -7.33
N THR A 271 11.39 2.15 -7.29
CA THR A 271 12.76 2.14 -7.82
C THR A 271 12.78 2.24 -9.34
N GLY A 272 11.90 1.52 -10.04
CA GLY A 272 11.76 1.64 -11.50
C GLY A 272 11.44 3.06 -11.97
N LEU A 273 10.56 3.77 -11.26
CA LEU A 273 10.22 5.17 -11.54
C LEU A 273 11.40 6.12 -11.28
N ARG A 274 12.21 5.86 -10.23
CA ARG A 274 13.43 6.65 -9.98
C ARG A 274 14.43 6.55 -11.12
N LEU A 275 14.54 5.40 -11.79
CA LEU A 275 15.47 5.20 -12.92
C LEU A 275 15.17 6.14 -14.11
N VAL A 276 13.94 6.64 -14.23
CA VAL A 276 13.55 7.64 -15.24
C VAL A 276 13.40 9.05 -14.67
N GLY A 277 13.94 9.30 -13.47
CA GLY A 277 13.99 10.63 -12.85
C GLY A 277 12.79 11.01 -11.98
N ALA A 278 11.91 10.07 -11.64
CA ALA A 278 10.77 10.38 -10.78
C ALA A 278 11.20 10.68 -9.33
N THR A 279 10.45 11.55 -8.67
CA THR A 279 10.64 11.92 -7.26
C THR A 279 9.65 11.18 -6.38
N LEU A 280 10.15 10.36 -5.45
CA LEU A 280 9.32 9.69 -4.47
C LEU A 280 8.92 10.67 -3.35
N LYS A 281 7.67 10.63 -2.94
CA LYS A 281 7.12 11.44 -1.85
C LYS A 281 6.27 10.58 -0.91
N PRO A 282 6.22 10.90 0.39
CA PRO A 282 5.23 10.31 1.29
C PRO A 282 3.83 10.55 0.74
N ARG A 283 2.99 9.51 0.68
CA ARG A 283 1.60 9.61 0.19
C ARG A 283 0.86 10.80 0.77
N TYR A 284 0.97 10.96 2.08
CA TYR A 284 0.28 12.02 2.81
C TYR A 284 0.68 13.42 2.33
N GLU A 285 1.98 13.68 2.15
CA GLU A 285 2.46 14.97 1.67
C GLU A 285 1.92 15.32 0.28
N VAL A 286 1.74 14.31 -0.58
CA VAL A 286 1.12 14.50 -1.89
C VAL A 286 -0.35 14.87 -1.73
N ILE A 287 -1.12 14.06 -1.01
CA ILE A 287 -2.57 14.25 -0.86
C ILE A 287 -2.86 15.63 -0.26
N MET A 288 -2.09 16.05 0.76
CA MET A 288 -2.19 17.35 1.42
C MET A 288 -1.99 18.56 0.51
N LYS A 289 -1.33 18.41 -0.65
CA LYS A 289 -1.15 19.52 -1.60
C LYS A 289 -2.39 19.77 -2.44
N TYR A 290 -3.19 18.74 -2.68
CA TYR A 290 -4.35 18.80 -3.56
C TYR A 290 -5.67 18.87 -2.81
N ILE A 291 -5.71 18.27 -1.61
CA ILE A 291 -6.81 18.47 -0.67
C ILE A 291 -6.35 19.59 0.26
N ASN A 292 -7.04 20.74 0.24
CA ASN A 292 -6.72 21.88 1.12
C ASN A 292 -7.07 21.56 2.58
N LEU A 293 -6.23 20.74 3.22
CA LEU A 293 -6.54 20.13 4.51
C LEU A 293 -6.31 21.08 5.70
N HIS A 294 -5.56 22.17 5.54
CA HIS A 294 -5.38 23.13 6.63
C HIS A 294 -6.69 23.81 7.04
N SER A 295 -7.57 24.12 6.09
CA SER A 295 -8.89 24.68 6.38
C SER A 295 -9.95 23.65 6.74
N ILE A 296 -9.69 22.34 6.58
CA ILE A 296 -10.69 21.32 6.92
C ILE A 296 -10.80 21.06 8.43
N PHE A 297 -9.87 21.57 9.22
CA PHE A 297 -9.95 21.50 10.69
C PHE A 297 -10.55 22.77 11.30
N ASP A 298 -10.85 23.77 10.46
CA ASP A 298 -11.55 24.97 10.89
C ASP A 298 -13.03 24.66 11.11
N ASP A 299 -13.62 25.23 12.15
CA ASP A 299 -15.05 25.11 12.43
C ASP A 299 -15.55 23.68 12.71
N CYS A 300 -14.72 22.81 13.29
CA CYS A 300 -15.14 21.49 13.77
C CYS A 300 -14.87 21.29 15.27
N ASP A 301 -15.66 20.43 15.90
CA ASP A 301 -15.58 20.12 17.33
C ASP A 301 -15.02 18.71 17.60
N LEU A 302 -15.13 17.81 16.61
CA LEU A 302 -14.66 16.41 16.67
C LEU A 302 -14.14 15.95 15.30
N VAL A 303 -13.09 15.13 15.30
CA VAL A 303 -12.60 14.42 14.12
C VAL A 303 -12.83 12.92 14.26
N LEU A 304 -13.46 12.33 13.26
CA LEU A 304 -13.58 10.88 13.08
C LEU A 304 -12.72 10.45 11.89
N THR A 305 -11.89 9.43 12.09
CA THR A 305 -11.14 8.77 11.01
C THR A 305 -11.45 7.28 11.03
N ALA A 306 -11.04 6.55 9.99
CA ALA A 306 -11.30 5.12 9.90
C ALA A 306 -10.25 4.40 9.05
N GLU A 307 -10.01 3.12 9.32
CA GLU A 307 -9.20 2.23 8.48
C GLU A 307 -9.57 0.76 8.71
N GLY A 308 -9.18 -0.13 7.79
CA GLY A 308 -9.46 -1.56 7.93
C GLY A 308 -8.81 -2.24 9.15
N GLY A 309 -7.72 -1.68 9.69
CA GLY A 309 -7.08 -2.21 10.88
C GLY A 309 -6.10 -1.24 11.53
N ILE A 310 -6.24 -1.03 12.84
CA ILE A 310 -5.35 -0.19 13.65
C ILE A 310 -4.39 -1.05 14.48
N ASP A 311 -3.09 -0.79 14.38
CA ASP A 311 -2.02 -1.63 14.95
C ASP A 311 -0.77 -0.80 15.28
N ASP A 312 0.33 -1.45 15.66
CA ASP A 312 1.63 -0.82 15.92
C ASP A 312 2.32 -0.22 14.68
N GLN A 313 1.78 -0.47 13.48
CA GLN A 313 2.23 0.08 12.21
C GLN A 313 1.45 1.32 11.80
N THR A 314 0.25 1.56 12.35
CA THR A 314 -0.54 2.76 12.04
C THR A 314 0.24 4.08 12.20
N PRO A 315 1.08 4.28 13.25
CA PRO A 315 1.94 5.46 13.36
C PRO A 315 2.92 5.68 12.18
N ARG A 316 3.19 4.64 11.39
CA ARG A 316 4.17 4.63 10.29
C ARG A 316 3.52 5.09 8.98
N GLY A 317 2.84 6.24 9.03
CA GLY A 317 2.32 6.91 7.83
C GLY A 317 0.98 6.39 7.31
N LYS A 318 0.19 5.67 8.11
CA LYS A 318 -1.22 5.39 7.76
C LYS A 318 -2.08 6.64 7.97
N ILE A 319 -3.20 6.71 7.24
CA ILE A 319 -4.09 7.89 7.23
C ILE A 319 -4.57 8.28 8.64
N PRO A 320 -5.06 7.36 9.50
CA PRO A 320 -5.54 7.74 10.83
C PRO A 320 -4.47 8.43 11.68
N ALA A 321 -3.22 8.00 11.58
CA ALA A 321 -2.10 8.63 12.28
C ALA A 321 -1.86 10.07 11.83
N GLU A 322 -1.89 10.31 10.52
CA GLU A 322 -1.64 11.66 9.98
C GLU A 322 -2.80 12.62 10.27
N VAL A 323 -4.05 12.14 10.15
CA VAL A 323 -5.25 12.89 10.56
C VAL A 323 -5.15 13.26 12.04
N ALA A 324 -4.77 12.31 12.89
CA ALA A 324 -4.63 12.56 14.33
C ALA A 324 -3.59 13.64 14.63
N ARG A 325 -2.39 13.53 14.04
CA ARG A 325 -1.32 14.53 14.24
C ARG A 325 -1.73 15.93 13.81
N LEU A 326 -2.46 16.08 12.71
CA LEU A 326 -2.95 17.39 12.28
C LEU A 326 -4.07 17.90 13.18
N ALA A 327 -5.07 17.09 13.48
CA ALA A 327 -6.16 17.47 14.37
C ALA A 327 -5.64 17.96 15.73
N LYS A 328 -4.57 17.34 16.25
CA LYS A 328 -3.91 17.78 17.49
C LYS A 328 -3.23 19.13 17.39
N LYS A 329 -2.72 19.55 16.22
CA LYS A 329 -2.22 20.92 16.03
C LYS A 329 -3.34 21.96 16.16
N HIS A 330 -4.59 21.55 15.95
CA HIS A 330 -5.79 22.38 16.12
C HIS A 330 -6.48 22.15 17.49
N GLY A 331 -5.91 21.34 18.38
CA GLY A 331 -6.48 21.06 19.70
C GLY A 331 -7.74 20.19 19.68
N LEU A 332 -8.01 19.48 18.58
CA LEU A 332 -9.24 18.72 18.39
C LEU A 332 -9.16 17.29 18.95
N PRO A 333 -10.28 16.73 19.44
CA PRO A 333 -10.39 15.32 19.75
C PRO A 333 -10.52 14.48 18.47
N VAL A 334 -9.95 13.27 18.48
CA VAL A 334 -9.85 12.35 17.35
C VAL A 334 -10.28 10.96 17.78
N ILE A 335 -11.23 10.39 17.05
CA ILE A 335 -11.70 9.02 17.25
C ILE A 335 -11.46 8.22 15.97
N ALA A 336 -10.86 7.04 16.08
CA ALA A 336 -10.66 6.14 14.94
C ALA A 336 -11.64 4.95 14.96
N ILE A 337 -12.31 4.69 13.86
CA ILE A 337 -13.17 3.52 13.65
C ILE A 337 -12.40 2.50 12.82
N ALA A 338 -12.10 1.34 13.40
CA ALA A 338 -11.26 0.33 12.78
C ALA A 338 -12.06 -0.91 12.37
N GLY A 339 -11.75 -1.47 11.21
CA GLY A 339 -12.18 -2.82 10.80
C GLY A 339 -11.81 -3.87 11.84
N THR A 340 -10.56 -3.80 12.32
CA THR A 340 -9.97 -4.67 13.33
C THR A 340 -9.00 -3.90 14.22
N ILE A 341 -8.73 -4.41 15.43
CA ILE A 341 -7.69 -3.88 16.33
C ILE A 341 -6.58 -4.92 16.44
N GLY A 342 -5.40 -4.57 15.93
CA GLY A 342 -4.22 -5.42 15.91
C GLY A 342 -3.35 -5.32 17.15
N GLN A 343 -2.28 -6.10 17.16
CA GLN A 343 -1.29 -6.10 18.23
C GLN A 343 -0.63 -4.71 18.38
N GLY A 344 -0.45 -4.28 19.62
CA GLY A 344 0.25 -3.03 19.92
C GLY A 344 -0.53 -1.76 19.57
N ALA A 345 -1.82 -1.84 19.24
CA ALA A 345 -2.64 -0.68 18.85
C ALA A 345 -2.63 0.48 19.87
N SER A 346 -2.31 0.24 21.14
CA SER A 346 -2.19 1.28 22.17
C SER A 346 -1.18 2.38 21.85
N VAL A 347 -0.16 2.12 21.03
CA VAL A 347 0.80 3.17 20.62
C VAL A 347 0.14 4.30 19.83
N ASN A 348 -1.07 4.07 19.31
CA ASN A 348 -1.84 5.08 18.58
C ASN A 348 -2.35 6.22 19.47
N TYR A 349 -2.46 5.99 20.79
CA TYR A 349 -2.78 7.07 21.73
C TYR A 349 -1.67 8.14 21.74
N ASP A 350 -0.41 7.73 21.63
CA ASP A 350 0.76 8.63 21.71
C ASP A 350 0.88 9.57 20.51
N ILE A 351 0.27 9.22 19.38
CA ILE A 351 0.28 10.04 18.15
C ILE A 351 -0.96 10.93 18.00
N GLY A 352 -1.87 10.92 18.98
CA GLY A 352 -3.01 11.82 19.05
C GLY A 352 -4.37 11.21 18.72
N ILE A 353 -4.50 9.89 18.59
CA ILE A 353 -5.84 9.26 18.56
C ILE A 353 -6.33 9.19 20.01
N ASP A 354 -7.43 9.86 20.36
CA ASP A 354 -7.94 9.86 21.75
C ASP A 354 -8.73 8.60 22.09
N ALA A 355 -9.40 8.02 21.10
CA ALA A 355 -10.11 6.75 21.23
C ALA A 355 -10.12 6.01 19.88
N PHE A 356 -10.19 4.69 19.94
CA PHE A 356 -10.47 3.87 18.76
C PHE A 356 -11.41 2.73 19.11
N THR A 357 -12.23 2.30 18.14
CA THR A 357 -13.19 1.20 18.28
C THR A 357 -13.10 0.23 17.13
N CYS A 358 -13.48 -1.02 17.36
CA CYS A 358 -13.64 -2.04 16.33
C CYS A 358 -15.08 -2.05 15.82
N ILE A 359 -15.30 -2.23 14.50
CA ILE A 359 -16.65 -2.40 13.95
C ILE A 359 -17.21 -3.81 14.17
N ILE A 360 -16.35 -4.79 14.44
CA ILE A 360 -16.75 -6.18 14.65
C ILE A 360 -17.35 -6.31 16.06
N GLN A 361 -18.65 -6.63 16.12
CA GLN A 361 -19.42 -6.71 17.37
C GLN A 361 -19.58 -8.13 17.91
N ARG A 362 -19.25 -9.14 17.11
CA ARG A 362 -19.35 -10.57 17.43
C ARG A 362 -18.24 -11.34 16.71
N PRO A 363 -17.80 -12.51 17.22
CA PRO A 363 -16.91 -13.37 16.46
C PRO A 363 -17.50 -13.69 15.07
N MET A 364 -16.72 -13.47 14.02
CA MET A 364 -17.11 -13.71 12.63
C MET A 364 -15.88 -14.00 11.77
N SER A 365 -16.09 -14.57 10.58
CA SER A 365 -14.99 -14.79 9.62
C SER A 365 -14.54 -13.47 8.98
N LEU A 366 -13.32 -13.44 8.43
CA LEU A 366 -12.83 -12.27 7.71
C LEU A 366 -13.68 -11.96 6.46
N ASP A 367 -14.10 -13.00 5.75
CA ASP A 367 -14.93 -12.85 4.55
C ASP A 367 -16.29 -12.23 4.90
N ASP A 368 -16.92 -12.70 5.98
CA ASP A 368 -18.17 -12.09 6.46
C ASP A 368 -17.94 -10.65 6.93
N ALA A 369 -16.81 -10.36 7.59
CA ALA A 369 -16.50 -9.02 8.08
C ALA A 369 -16.31 -8.03 6.92
N VAL A 370 -15.66 -8.48 5.85
CA VAL A 370 -15.46 -7.70 4.62
C VAL A 370 -16.81 -7.45 3.92
N LEU A 371 -17.67 -8.47 3.83
CA LEU A 371 -18.98 -8.38 3.17
C LEU A 371 -20.01 -7.55 3.97
N GLU A 372 -19.99 -7.65 5.31
CA GLU A 372 -20.94 -6.96 6.21
C GLU A 372 -20.42 -5.59 6.68
N ALA A 373 -19.25 -5.13 6.25
CA ALA A 373 -18.59 -3.94 6.78
C ALA A 373 -19.48 -2.68 6.80
N GLU A 374 -20.30 -2.46 5.78
CA GLU A 374 -21.26 -1.34 5.72
C GLU A 374 -22.23 -1.39 6.91
N LYS A 375 -22.84 -2.57 7.14
CA LYS A 375 -23.79 -2.82 8.22
C LYS A 375 -23.15 -2.74 9.61
N LEU A 376 -21.87 -3.05 9.71
CA LEU A 376 -21.11 -3.02 10.96
C LEU A 376 -20.59 -1.61 11.31
N THR A 377 -20.29 -0.80 10.29
CA THR A 377 -19.69 0.53 10.47
C THR A 377 -20.69 1.54 11.05
N LEU A 378 -21.94 1.54 10.57
CA LEU A 378 -22.97 2.50 11.01
C LEU A 378 -23.30 2.40 12.52
N PRO A 379 -23.60 1.21 13.10
CA PRO A 379 -23.86 1.12 14.54
C PRO A 379 -22.63 1.51 15.38
N SER A 380 -21.43 1.27 14.86
CA SER A 380 -20.18 1.57 15.54
C SER A 380 -19.91 3.08 15.60
N SER A 381 -20.18 3.83 14.54
CA SER A 381 -20.09 5.30 14.54
C SER A 381 -21.15 5.93 15.45
N ALA A 382 -22.38 5.40 15.47
CA ALA A 382 -23.45 5.85 16.37
C ALA A 382 -23.05 5.74 17.84
N ASN A 383 -22.53 4.58 18.26
CA ASN A 383 -22.13 4.33 19.65
C ASN A 383 -21.05 5.30 20.15
N MET A 384 -20.13 5.74 19.28
CA MET A 384 -19.06 6.67 19.66
C MET A 384 -19.56 8.09 19.90
N CYS A 385 -20.61 8.52 19.19
CA CYS A 385 -21.20 9.85 19.39
C CYS A 385 -21.96 9.95 20.72
N CYS A 386 -22.55 8.85 21.19
CA CYS A 386 -23.25 8.78 22.49
C CYS A 386 -22.33 8.94 23.71
N GLY A 387 -21.05 8.53 23.62
CA GLY A 387 -20.11 8.52 24.75
C GLY A 387 -19.44 9.86 25.07
N GLY A 388 -19.44 10.81 24.11
CA GLY A 388 -18.73 12.10 24.21
C GLY A 388 -19.54 13.25 24.82
N GLY A 389 -20.85 13.07 25.04
CA GLY A 389 -21.80 14.12 25.45
C GLY A 389 -21.65 14.68 26.87
N GLY A 390 -20.57 14.39 27.59
CA GLY A 390 -20.25 14.98 28.89
C GLY A 390 -19.70 16.40 28.75
N SER A 391 -20.47 17.32 28.18
CA SER A 391 -20.10 18.74 28.10
C SER A 391 -19.89 19.31 29.50
N LYS A 392 -18.63 19.61 29.86
CA LYS A 392 -18.28 20.42 31.03
C LYS A 392 -18.74 21.87 30.80
N ARG A 393 -20.04 22.11 30.98
CA ARG A 393 -20.55 23.46 31.25
C ARG A 393 -20.25 23.78 32.71
N LYS A 394 -19.25 24.64 32.96
CA LYS A 394 -18.99 25.23 34.28
C LYS A 394 -20.23 26.03 34.71
N HIS A 395 -21.13 25.42 35.48
CA HIS A 395 -22.05 26.15 36.33
C HIS A 395 -21.33 26.47 37.66
N ARG A 396 -21.19 27.76 37.94
CA ARG A 396 -20.90 28.27 39.29
C ARG A 396 -22.13 28.01 40.16
N GLY A 397 -21.93 27.26 41.25
CA GLY A 397 -22.81 27.28 42.43
C GLY A 397 -23.48 25.95 42.77
N GLY A 398 -23.32 25.53 44.02
CA GLY A 398 -24.22 24.61 44.71
C GLY A 398 -23.79 23.14 44.72
N GLY A 399 -23.45 22.62 45.91
CA GLY A 399 -23.04 21.24 46.10
C GLY A 399 -24.20 20.24 45.95
N GLY A 400 -23.82 18.98 45.73
CA GLY A 400 -24.74 17.84 45.69
C GLY A 400 -24.08 16.65 45.00
N GLY A 401 -23.56 15.71 45.80
CA GLY A 401 -23.04 14.45 45.28
C GLY A 401 -24.17 13.54 44.81
N GLY A 402 -23.97 12.92 43.65
CA GLY A 402 -24.82 11.86 43.11
C GLY A 402 -24.10 11.18 41.95
N GLY A 403 -23.48 10.03 42.22
CA GLY A 403 -22.95 9.17 41.17
C GLY A 403 -24.12 8.45 40.49
N ALA A 404 -24.31 8.70 39.19
CA ALA A 404 -25.25 7.96 38.37
C ALA A 404 -24.49 6.89 37.58
N MET A 405 -24.92 5.64 37.75
CA MET A 405 -24.50 4.49 36.94
C MET A 405 -24.86 4.71 35.46
N ILE A 406 -23.99 4.21 34.59
CA ILE A 406 -24.16 4.14 33.14
C ILE A 406 -25.32 3.18 32.84
N ASN A 407 -26.34 3.67 32.15
CA ASN A 407 -27.43 2.82 31.66
C ASN A 407 -27.36 2.77 30.12
N SER A 408 -26.73 1.73 29.59
CA SER A 408 -26.77 1.35 28.17
C SER A 408 -28.09 0.64 27.87
N LEU A 409 -29.18 1.39 27.75
CA LEU A 409 -30.51 0.79 27.49
C LEU A 409 -31.35 1.55 26.45
N ALA A 410 -30.75 2.45 25.66
CA ALA A 410 -31.50 3.23 24.66
C ALA A 410 -31.66 2.55 23.29
N TYR A 411 -31.02 1.39 23.01
CA TYR A 411 -31.10 0.75 21.68
C TYR A 411 -31.95 -0.53 21.63
N GLY A 412 -32.31 -1.11 22.78
CA GLY A 412 -33.08 -2.36 22.85
C GLY A 412 -34.60 -2.22 22.63
N GLN A 413 -35.16 -1.01 22.78
CA GLN A 413 -36.61 -0.80 22.68
C GLN A 413 -37.14 -0.66 21.24
N ALA A 414 -36.26 -0.55 20.24
CA ALA A 414 -36.66 -0.53 18.82
C ALA A 414 -36.90 -1.93 18.22
N MET A 415 -36.58 -3.02 18.95
CA MET A 415 -36.57 -4.40 18.42
C MET A 415 -37.48 -5.39 19.18
N GLY A 416 -38.36 -4.94 20.07
CA GLY A 416 -39.51 -5.75 20.51
C GLY A 416 -39.24 -7.00 21.37
N PHE A 417 -38.13 -7.11 22.10
CA PHE A 417 -37.90 -8.21 23.04
C PHE A 417 -37.99 -7.74 24.50
N GLN A 418 -38.91 -8.32 25.28
CA GLN A 418 -39.02 -8.11 26.73
C GLN A 418 -38.12 -9.10 27.50
N ALA A 419 -37.32 -8.59 28.43
CA ALA A 419 -36.59 -9.39 29.42
C ALA A 419 -37.28 -9.34 30.80
N PRO A 420 -37.23 -10.41 31.62
CA PRO A 420 -37.89 -10.45 32.92
C PRO A 420 -37.11 -9.67 34.01
N PRO A 421 -37.76 -9.24 35.10
CA PRO A 421 -37.16 -8.36 36.10
C PRO A 421 -36.20 -9.10 37.06
N PRO A 422 -35.15 -8.43 37.58
CA PRO A 422 -34.21 -9.02 38.53
C PRO A 422 -34.70 -8.96 39.99
N SER A 423 -34.28 -9.94 40.80
CA SER A 423 -34.50 -10.02 42.25
C SER A 423 -33.34 -9.37 43.05
N PRO A 424 -33.55 -8.88 44.29
CA PRO A 424 -32.55 -8.08 45.00
C PRO A 424 -31.79 -8.83 46.10
N SER A 425 -30.48 -8.61 46.22
CA SER A 425 -29.75 -8.71 47.50
C SER A 425 -28.49 -7.82 47.47
N ARG A 426 -28.54 -6.71 48.23
CA ARG A 426 -27.89 -6.41 49.54
C ARG A 426 -26.39 -6.10 49.49
N PHE A 427 -26.11 -4.82 49.75
CA PHE A 427 -24.81 -4.19 49.99
C PHE A 427 -24.10 -4.70 51.26
N SER A 428 -22.77 -4.64 51.23
CA SER A 428 -21.94 -4.42 52.43
C SER A 428 -20.71 -3.57 52.08
N SER A 429 -20.55 -2.49 52.83
CA SER A 429 -19.53 -1.45 52.74
C SER A 429 -18.23 -1.84 53.44
N LYS A 430 -17.06 -1.43 52.92
CA LYS A 430 -16.02 -0.71 53.70
C LYS A 430 -14.82 -0.22 52.85
N SER A 431 -14.39 0.99 53.24
CA SER A 431 -13.07 1.62 53.11
C SER A 431 -12.72 2.49 51.90
N LYS A 432 -12.15 3.65 52.24
CA LYS A 432 -11.93 4.87 51.47
C LYS A 432 -10.47 5.01 50.99
N ARG A 433 -10.34 5.66 49.83
CA ARG A 433 -9.21 6.44 49.26
C ARG A 433 -7.99 5.67 48.76
N ILE A 434 -7.71 5.80 47.45
CA ILE A 434 -6.60 6.57 46.87
C ILE A 434 -6.91 6.86 45.39
N SER A 435 -6.53 8.06 44.94
CA SER A 435 -6.73 8.67 43.63
C SER A 435 -5.78 8.13 42.55
N HIS A 436 -6.35 7.64 41.44
CA HIS A 436 -5.89 7.69 40.04
C HIS A 436 -6.71 6.64 39.26
N ILE A 437 -7.69 7.07 38.46
CA ILE A 437 -8.45 6.15 37.59
C ILE A 437 -8.01 6.42 36.15
N LYS A 438 -7.11 5.55 35.66
CA LYS A 438 -7.08 5.17 34.24
C LYS A 438 -8.40 4.47 33.93
N VAL A 439 -9.05 4.85 32.85
CA VAL A 439 -10.21 4.12 32.33
C VAL A 439 -9.68 2.84 31.68
N GLU A 440 -9.66 1.74 32.43
CA GLU A 440 -9.61 0.39 31.85
C GLU A 440 -11.05 0.00 31.49
N ALA A 441 -11.37 0.07 30.21
CA ALA A 441 -12.56 -0.56 29.65
C ALA A 441 -12.19 -1.95 29.13
N THR A 442 -12.69 -2.98 29.82
CA THR A 442 -13.03 -4.32 29.32
C THR A 442 -12.00 -5.03 28.43
N ALA A 443 -10.88 -5.46 29.01
CA ALA A 443 -9.96 -6.44 28.40
C ALA A 443 -9.75 -7.71 29.25
N ARG A 444 -10.71 -8.08 30.11
CA ARG A 444 -10.59 -9.20 31.06
C ARG A 444 -11.59 -10.34 30.87
N GLN A 445 -12.02 -10.59 29.65
CA GLN A 445 -12.82 -11.81 29.36
C GLN A 445 -12.35 -12.59 28.11
N LEU A 446 -11.19 -12.24 27.54
CA LEU A 446 -10.57 -12.97 26.43
C LEU A 446 -9.16 -13.50 26.75
N GLN A 447 -8.68 -13.35 27.99
CA GLN A 447 -7.31 -13.75 28.36
C GLN A 447 -7.18 -15.14 29.01
N ASP A 448 -8.25 -15.77 29.49
CA ASP A 448 -8.13 -17.01 30.29
C ASP A 448 -8.55 -18.32 29.60
N THR A 449 -8.82 -18.31 28.29
CA THR A 449 -8.91 -19.56 27.51
C THR A 449 -8.33 -19.34 26.11
N GLY A 450 -7.02 -19.54 25.95
CA GLY A 450 -6.41 -19.57 24.61
C GLY A 450 -4.90 -19.32 24.52
N ALA A 451 -4.22 -18.93 25.60
CA ALA A 451 -2.83 -18.45 25.52
C ALA A 451 -1.73 -19.51 25.70
N GLN A 452 -1.99 -20.81 25.49
CA GLN A 452 -0.94 -21.86 25.62
C GLN A 452 -0.90 -22.92 24.52
N ALA A 453 -1.47 -22.68 23.34
CA ALA A 453 -1.39 -23.67 22.26
C ALA A 453 -1.35 -23.08 20.84
N TRP A 454 -0.67 -21.96 20.61
CA TRP A 454 -0.46 -21.42 19.25
C TRP A 454 0.94 -20.85 19.10
N ASP A 455 1.95 -21.67 19.38
CA ASP A 455 3.25 -21.60 18.71
C ASP A 455 3.94 -22.97 18.86
N GLN A 456 4.36 -23.57 17.75
CA GLN A 456 5.00 -24.90 17.61
C GLN A 456 4.12 -26.16 17.70
N SER A 457 3.57 -26.61 16.55
CA SER A 457 3.67 -28.00 16.05
C SER A 457 2.90 -28.19 14.74
N PHE A 458 3.42 -29.08 13.87
CA PHE A 458 2.99 -29.47 12.52
C PHE A 458 3.47 -28.52 11.40
N PHE A 459 4.39 -28.89 10.49
CA PHE A 459 4.47 -30.17 9.77
C PHE A 459 5.90 -30.71 9.63
N GLY A 460 6.06 -31.97 9.99
CA GLY A 460 7.19 -32.81 9.63
C GLY A 460 6.91 -34.26 10.04
N ALA A 461 6.24 -35.03 9.19
CA ALA A 461 6.38 -36.48 9.06
C ALA A 461 5.47 -37.04 7.96
N SER A 462 6.08 -37.49 6.87
CA SER A 462 5.53 -38.49 5.97
C SER A 462 5.67 -39.88 6.60
N ASN A 463 4.59 -40.68 6.62
CA ASN A 463 4.54 -42.06 6.13
C ASN A 463 3.23 -42.78 6.46
N GLY A 464 2.59 -43.31 5.41
CA GLY A 464 1.92 -44.61 5.35
C GLY A 464 0.63 -44.84 6.14
N PHE A 465 -0.50 -45.03 5.45
CA PHE A 465 -1.18 -46.34 5.41
C PHE A 465 -2.30 -46.40 4.35
N ARG A 466 -2.60 -47.62 3.92
CA ARG A 466 -3.40 -48.07 2.78
C ARG A 466 -4.93 -48.09 3.00
N LYS A 467 -5.64 -47.98 1.87
CA LYS A 467 -6.89 -48.65 1.42
C LYS A 467 -8.17 -48.53 2.25
N GLY A 468 -9.22 -48.04 1.59
CA GLY A 468 -10.62 -48.40 1.85
C GLY A 468 -11.53 -48.03 0.69
N LYS A 469 -11.97 -49.03 -0.09
CA LYS A 469 -13.05 -48.91 -1.08
C LYS A 469 -14.39 -48.85 -0.35
N SER A 470 -15.34 -48.07 -0.85
CA SER A 470 -16.73 -48.54 -0.96
C SER A 470 -17.49 -47.78 -2.06
N ARG A 471 -18.22 -48.58 -2.84
CA ARG A 471 -19.19 -48.20 -3.86
C ARG A 471 -20.54 -47.91 -3.20
N HIS A 472 -21.37 -47.10 -3.86
CA HIS A 472 -22.80 -47.32 -4.18
C HIS A 472 -23.53 -45.97 -4.25
N ARG A 473 -24.66 -45.79 -4.93
CA ARG A 473 -25.29 -46.32 -6.16
C ARG A 473 -26.42 -45.31 -6.45
N ALA A 474 -26.85 -45.26 -7.70
CA ALA A 474 -27.86 -44.34 -8.22
C ALA A 474 -29.31 -44.63 -7.78
N SER A 475 -30.17 -43.60 -7.90
CA SER A 475 -31.62 -43.63 -8.19
C SER A 475 -32.01 -42.22 -8.68
N GLN A 476 -32.29 -41.95 -9.97
CA GLN A 476 -33.49 -42.19 -10.78
C GLN A 476 -34.83 -41.60 -10.27
N GLY A 477 -35.51 -40.87 -11.18
CA GLY A 477 -36.91 -40.41 -11.17
C GLY A 477 -37.04 -38.96 -11.70
N SER A 478 -37.23 -38.65 -13.00
CA SER A 478 -38.49 -38.58 -13.81
C SER A 478 -39.60 -37.76 -13.11
N ASP A 479 -40.28 -36.76 -13.70
CA ASP A 479 -40.83 -36.56 -15.05
C ASP A 479 -41.21 -35.07 -15.24
N ALA A 480 -40.96 -34.43 -16.40
CA ALA A 480 -41.92 -34.05 -17.46
C ALA A 480 -42.89 -32.87 -17.13
N SER A 481 -43.35 -31.99 -18.02
CA SER A 481 -43.01 -31.50 -19.37
C SER A 481 -44.06 -30.41 -19.68
N ARG A 482 -43.74 -29.34 -20.42
CA ARG A 482 -44.74 -28.53 -21.15
C ARG A 482 -44.15 -27.98 -22.46
N HIS A 483 -45.00 -28.07 -23.47
CA HIS A 483 -44.82 -27.88 -24.90
C HIS A 483 -44.35 -26.49 -25.38
N SER A 484 -43.62 -26.44 -26.50
CA SER A 484 -44.13 -25.92 -27.78
C SER A 484 -43.10 -26.10 -28.92
N ASN A 485 -43.60 -26.60 -30.06
CA ASN A 485 -42.93 -26.68 -31.36
C ASN A 485 -42.91 -25.31 -32.05
N PHE A 486 -41.87 -25.01 -32.84
CA PHE A 486 -41.99 -24.61 -34.25
C PHE A 486 -40.59 -24.60 -34.89
N GLY A 487 -40.46 -25.24 -36.06
CA GLY A 487 -39.19 -25.45 -36.77
C GLY A 487 -38.84 -24.36 -37.77
N SER A 488 -37.61 -24.41 -38.28
CA SER A 488 -37.28 -24.31 -39.71
C SER A 488 -35.76 -24.38 -39.92
N ASN A 489 -35.38 -25.00 -41.03
CA ASN A 489 -34.04 -25.27 -41.52
C ASN A 489 -33.21 -23.99 -41.76
N GLY A 490 -31.91 -24.09 -41.51
CA GLY A 490 -30.91 -23.11 -41.98
C GLY A 490 -29.50 -23.57 -41.71
N SER A 491 -28.92 -24.36 -42.63
CA SER A 491 -27.51 -24.72 -42.63
C SER A 491 -26.64 -23.50 -42.89
N ILE A 492 -25.77 -23.10 -41.95
CA ILE A 492 -24.63 -22.23 -42.23
C ILE A 492 -23.38 -22.78 -41.53
N ARG A 493 -22.30 -22.76 -42.32
CA ARG A 493 -21.01 -23.39 -42.13
C ARG A 493 -20.28 -22.90 -40.87
N SER A 494 -19.65 -23.85 -40.19
CA SER A 494 -18.57 -23.64 -39.24
C SER A 494 -17.39 -22.93 -39.90
N THR A 495 -17.04 -21.75 -39.42
CA THR A 495 -15.71 -21.16 -39.65
C THR A 495 -15.15 -20.68 -38.31
N THR A 496 -14.02 -21.27 -37.96
CA THR A 496 -13.14 -20.93 -36.83
C THR A 496 -12.56 -19.53 -37.03
N PRO A 497 -12.55 -18.63 -36.04
CA PRO A 497 -11.77 -17.40 -36.13
C PRO A 497 -10.31 -17.71 -35.81
N THR A 498 -9.44 -17.51 -36.79
CA THR A 498 -7.99 -17.47 -36.62
C THR A 498 -7.55 -16.03 -36.32
N ASN A 499 -6.64 -15.91 -35.35
CA ASN A 499 -5.91 -14.69 -34.98
C ASN A 499 -5.30 -13.95 -36.19
N PRO A 500 -5.20 -12.61 -36.14
CA PRO A 500 -4.13 -11.91 -36.84
C PRO A 500 -3.28 -11.07 -35.87
N TRP A 501 -2.09 -11.56 -35.54
CA TRP A 501 -0.97 -10.70 -35.13
C TRP A 501 -0.09 -10.44 -36.37
N PRO A 502 0.40 -9.20 -36.59
CA PRO A 502 1.18 -8.88 -37.77
C PRO A 502 2.62 -9.40 -37.67
N GLN A 503 3.06 -10.08 -38.73
CA GLN A 503 4.46 -10.47 -39.01
C GLN A 503 5.27 -9.26 -39.50
N PRO A 504 6.61 -9.28 -39.34
CA PRO A 504 7.47 -8.10 -39.57
C PRO A 504 7.68 -7.77 -41.06
N LEU A 505 7.82 -6.47 -41.35
CA LEU A 505 8.06 -5.93 -42.70
C LEU A 505 9.42 -6.36 -43.28
N PRO A 506 9.52 -6.54 -44.63
CA PRO A 506 10.73 -6.99 -45.28
C PRO A 506 11.75 -5.87 -45.52
N GLN A 507 13.02 -6.27 -45.55
CA GLN A 507 14.18 -5.44 -45.88
C GLN A 507 14.04 -4.79 -47.26
N SER A 508 14.21 -3.47 -47.34
CA SER A 508 14.33 -2.75 -48.61
C SER A 508 15.79 -2.45 -48.94
N THR A 509 16.04 -2.59 -50.23
CA THR A 509 17.30 -2.61 -50.97
C THR A 509 17.93 -1.22 -51.09
N PHE A 510 19.26 -1.23 -51.09
CA PHE A 510 20.18 -0.13 -51.37
C PHE A 510 20.01 0.43 -52.80
N VAL A 511 20.02 1.77 -52.93
CA VAL A 511 20.37 2.50 -54.16
C VAL A 511 21.23 3.72 -53.75
N GLY A 512 22.48 3.80 -54.24
CA GLY A 512 23.39 4.97 -54.07
C GLY A 512 22.94 6.18 -54.91
N VAL A 513 23.43 7.41 -54.76
CA VAL A 513 24.78 8.06 -54.72
C VAL A 513 24.47 9.61 -54.61
N PRO A 514 25.35 10.62 -54.35
CA PRO A 514 26.79 10.67 -54.07
C PRO A 514 27.24 11.39 -52.77
N SER A 515 28.52 11.17 -52.48
CA SER A 515 29.42 11.87 -51.56
C SER A 515 29.48 13.39 -51.75
N ARG A 516 29.40 14.13 -50.63
CA ARG A 516 29.92 15.50 -50.49
C ARG A 516 30.79 15.59 -49.24
N GLU A 517 31.94 16.22 -49.43
CA GLU A 517 33.05 16.40 -48.50
C GLU A 517 32.65 17.16 -47.22
N MET A 518 33.21 16.75 -46.08
CA MET A 518 33.18 17.52 -44.83
C MET A 518 34.37 18.49 -44.78
N PRO A 519 34.19 19.76 -44.41
CA PRO A 519 35.30 20.63 -44.06
C PRO A 519 35.74 20.42 -42.61
N THR A 520 37.00 20.05 -42.44
CA THR A 520 37.79 20.14 -41.21
C THR A 520 38.09 21.61 -40.86
N GLN A 521 37.55 22.14 -39.76
CA GLN A 521 38.17 23.28 -39.06
C GLN A 521 37.99 23.18 -37.54
N ILE A 522 39.12 23.16 -36.84
CA ILE A 522 39.29 23.25 -35.39
C ILE A 522 39.41 24.74 -35.05
N PRO A 523 38.58 25.32 -34.15
CA PRO A 523 38.83 26.66 -33.63
C PRO A 523 39.77 26.59 -32.42
N THR A 524 40.98 27.11 -32.60
CA THR A 524 41.87 27.51 -31.51
C THR A 524 41.32 28.74 -30.79
N PHE A 525 41.06 28.65 -29.48
CA PHE A 525 40.87 29.84 -28.63
C PHE A 525 42.02 29.93 -27.62
N ARG A 526 42.90 30.92 -27.84
CA ARG A 526 43.86 31.43 -26.86
C ARG A 526 43.20 32.61 -26.13
N GLY A 527 43.00 32.48 -24.83
CA GLY A 527 42.63 33.58 -23.92
C GLY A 527 43.31 33.38 -22.56
N LYS A 528 44.20 34.31 -22.19
CA LYS A 528 45.01 34.32 -20.97
C LYS A 528 44.17 34.67 -19.73
N LEU A 529 44.45 34.04 -18.58
CA LEU A 529 44.77 34.73 -17.31
C LEU A 529 45.25 33.77 -16.20
N LYS A 530 46.00 34.36 -15.27
CA LYS A 530 47.03 33.81 -14.36
C LYS A 530 46.48 33.19 -13.06
N ALA A 531 47.31 32.31 -12.47
CA ALA A 531 47.60 32.05 -11.02
C ALA A 531 47.59 30.53 -10.74
N SER A 532 48.48 29.88 -9.99
CA SER A 532 49.69 30.27 -9.26
C SER A 532 50.55 28.99 -9.07
N LYS A 533 51.86 29.15 -8.92
CA LYS A 533 52.82 28.09 -8.59
C LYS A 533 52.63 27.66 -7.13
N ALA A 534 52.07 26.48 -6.90
CA ALA A 534 52.32 25.65 -5.72
C ALA A 534 51.90 24.20 -6.03
N GLY A 535 52.79 23.23 -5.85
CA GLY A 535 52.42 21.81 -5.81
C GLY A 535 52.90 20.91 -6.95
N LEU A 536 54.02 21.20 -7.60
CA LEU A 536 54.79 20.19 -8.36
C LEU A 536 56.05 19.83 -7.57
N ASN A 537 55.83 19.17 -6.43
CA ASN A 537 56.79 18.40 -5.64
C ASN A 537 55.97 17.65 -4.57
N GLY A 538 55.37 16.51 -4.95
CA GLY A 538 54.51 15.73 -4.05
C GLY A 538 54.01 14.39 -4.61
N MET A 539 54.28 14.06 -5.89
CA MET A 539 53.80 12.83 -6.52
C MET A 539 54.83 11.70 -6.62
N ALA A 540 55.90 11.73 -5.81
CA ALA A 540 56.91 10.66 -5.77
C ALA A 540 57.05 9.98 -4.39
N GLN A 541 56.11 10.21 -3.45
CA GLN A 541 56.13 9.57 -2.12
C GLN A 541 54.85 8.80 -1.73
N THR A 542 53.91 8.58 -2.64
CA THR A 542 52.66 7.84 -2.35
C THR A 542 52.57 6.46 -3.01
N ALA A 543 53.66 5.93 -3.56
CA ALA A 543 53.73 4.56 -4.07
C ALA A 543 54.28 3.53 -3.05
N GLY A 544 54.91 3.98 -1.96
CA GLY A 544 55.47 3.10 -0.91
C GLY A 544 54.49 2.70 0.20
N GLY A 545 53.45 3.50 0.45
CA GLY A 545 52.51 3.28 1.57
C GLY A 545 51.39 2.26 1.33
N PHE A 546 51.14 1.87 0.08
CA PHE A 546 50.06 0.92 -0.25
C PHE A 546 50.47 -0.56 -0.13
N ALA A 547 51.78 -0.87 -0.09
CA ALA A 547 52.26 -2.24 0.06
C ALA A 547 52.29 -2.71 1.54
N GLU A 548 52.57 -1.81 2.50
CA GLU A 548 52.57 -2.16 3.94
C GLU A 548 51.16 -2.31 4.52
N TYR A 549 50.17 -1.55 4.03
CA TYR A 549 48.78 -1.66 4.48
C TYR A 549 48.11 -2.96 4.03
N GLY A 550 48.47 -3.48 2.84
CA GLY A 550 47.96 -4.77 2.35
C GLY A 550 48.43 -5.96 3.17
N HIS A 551 49.66 -5.92 3.69
CA HIS A 551 50.23 -7.02 4.48
C HIS A 551 49.68 -7.05 5.91
N GLN A 552 49.37 -5.90 6.51
CA GLN A 552 48.76 -5.84 7.86
C GLN A 552 47.29 -6.30 7.87
N VAL A 553 46.52 -6.02 6.81
CA VAL A 553 45.12 -6.46 6.71
C VAL A 553 45.02 -7.98 6.47
N SER A 554 45.96 -8.58 5.74
CA SER A 554 45.99 -10.04 5.54
C SER A 554 46.29 -10.80 6.84
N VAL A 555 47.24 -10.33 7.66
CA VAL A 555 47.59 -10.97 8.93
C VAL A 555 46.46 -10.86 9.96
N ALA A 556 45.74 -9.72 10.00
CA ALA A 556 44.58 -9.53 10.87
C ALA A 556 43.40 -10.45 10.48
N ALA A 557 43.17 -10.66 9.18
CA ALA A 557 42.12 -11.57 8.69
C ALA A 557 42.42 -13.04 9.03
N THR A 558 43.69 -13.47 8.96
CA THR A 558 44.09 -14.84 9.32
C THR A 558 44.01 -15.09 10.84
N GLN A 559 44.34 -14.09 11.66
CA GLN A 559 44.16 -14.19 13.12
C GLN A 559 42.68 -14.22 13.53
N ALA A 560 41.81 -13.45 12.88
CA ALA A 560 40.37 -13.49 13.12
C ALA A 560 39.74 -14.83 12.70
N ALA A 561 40.19 -15.45 11.61
CA ALA A 561 39.70 -16.77 11.21
C ALA A 561 40.08 -17.88 12.22
N SER A 562 41.25 -17.76 12.87
CA SER A 562 41.69 -18.72 13.89
C SER A 562 40.89 -18.62 15.20
N SER A 563 40.49 -17.41 15.62
CA SER A 563 39.71 -17.21 16.86
C SER A 563 38.26 -17.70 16.73
N TRP A 564 37.68 -17.63 15.54
CA TRP A 564 36.34 -18.19 15.26
C TRP A 564 36.34 -19.72 15.19
N GLY A 565 37.44 -20.32 14.72
CA GLY A 565 37.64 -21.77 14.73
C GLY A 565 37.71 -22.35 16.15
N ASP A 566 38.33 -21.63 17.10
CA ASP A 566 38.41 -22.05 18.50
C ASP A 566 37.10 -21.82 19.28
N ALA A 567 36.38 -20.72 19.00
CA ALA A 567 35.04 -20.49 19.54
C ALA A 567 34.03 -21.57 19.09
N GLY A 568 34.11 -22.01 17.84
CA GLY A 568 33.28 -23.10 17.30
C GLY A 568 33.58 -24.46 17.94
N ARG A 569 34.85 -24.72 18.31
CA ARG A 569 35.25 -25.95 19.03
C ARG A 569 34.77 -25.96 20.48
N GLN A 570 34.80 -24.82 21.18
CA GLN A 570 34.26 -24.71 22.55
C GLN A 570 32.73 -24.82 22.61
N TRP A 571 32.02 -24.29 21.60
CA TRP A 571 30.56 -24.41 21.51
C TRP A 571 30.08 -25.86 21.35
N ASN A 572 30.76 -26.66 20.53
CA ASN A 572 30.43 -28.07 20.34
C ASN A 572 30.79 -28.96 21.55
N ALA A 573 31.80 -28.58 22.34
CA ALA A 573 32.11 -29.25 23.61
C ALA A 573 31.06 -28.97 24.70
N GLY A 574 30.43 -27.79 24.69
CA GLY A 574 29.37 -27.42 25.63
C GLY A 574 28.02 -28.11 25.40
N LYS A 575 27.68 -28.46 24.14
CA LYS A 575 26.42 -29.14 23.81
C LYS A 575 26.39 -30.64 24.14
N ARG A 576 27.54 -31.28 24.39
CA ARG A 576 27.62 -32.70 24.81
C ARG A 576 27.46 -32.94 26.32
N ARG A 577 27.23 -31.89 27.13
CA ARG A 577 27.18 -32.00 28.60
C ARG A 577 25.84 -31.66 29.26
N LYS A 578 24.76 -31.49 28.50
CA LYS A 578 23.40 -31.28 29.06
C LYS A 578 22.36 -32.09 28.29
N GLY A 579 22.44 -33.41 28.45
CA GLY A 579 21.32 -34.33 28.34
C GLY A 579 21.32 -35.17 29.62
N PHE A 580 20.12 -35.52 30.12
CA PHE A 580 19.80 -36.08 31.44
C PHE A 580 19.57 -35.05 32.55
N PHE A 581 18.35 -34.57 32.72
CA PHE A 581 17.32 -35.16 33.59
C PHE A 581 15.93 -34.64 33.21
#